data_AF-A0A498SU80-F1
#
_entry.id   AF-A0A498SU80-F1
#
_cell.length_a   1.000
_cell.length_b   1.000
_cell.length_c   1.000
_cell.angle_alpha   90.00
_cell.angle_beta   90.00
_cell.angle_gamma   90.00
#
_symmetry.space_group_name_H-M   'P 1'
#
loop_
_entity.id
_entity.type
_entity.pdbx_description
1 polymer ?
#
loop_
_entity_poly.entity_id
_entity_poly.type
_entity_poly.pdbx_seq_one_letter_code
_entity_poly.pdbx_strand_id
1 'polypeptide(L)'
;MQFPFHLLAIIFLAQHHELLANFNCPTDEHAVALGCSNAQQCTRYTTDPVNCIENACCIKSNSSDQISHPVPLICSNDGTALVIGCMKSQQCLPFTKEAIVACLQGICCTVPQKSSK
;
A
#
# COMPACT_ATOMS: atom_id res chain seq x y z
N MET A 1 43.88 -33.44 -6.11
CA MET A 1 42.42 -33.32 -6.29
C MET A 1 41.76 -33.58 -4.95
N GLN A 2 41.18 -32.55 -4.33
CA GLN A 2 39.96 -32.53 -3.49
C GLN A 2 40.07 -31.34 -2.52
N PHE A 3 39.57 -30.18 -2.94
CA PHE A 3 39.40 -29.01 -2.09
C PHE A 3 38.18 -29.20 -1.16
N PRO A 4 38.20 -28.65 0.06
CA PRO A 4 37.26 -28.98 1.13
C PRO A 4 35.85 -28.46 0.85
N PHE A 5 34.85 -29.29 1.15
CA PHE A 5 33.40 -29.11 0.96
C PHE A 5 32.76 -28.01 1.86
N HIS A 6 33.48 -26.96 2.24
CA HIS A 6 32.99 -25.89 3.12
C HIS A 6 32.40 -24.68 2.38
N LEU A 7 31.76 -24.88 1.23
CA LEU A 7 31.21 -23.79 0.41
C LEU A 7 29.80 -24.09 -0.14
N LEU A 8 28.95 -24.75 0.66
CA LEU A 8 27.53 -24.94 0.37
C LEU A 8 26.64 -24.54 1.57
N ALA A 9 26.89 -23.37 2.16
CA ALA A 9 26.03 -22.86 3.25
C ALA A 9 25.85 -21.34 3.25
N ILE A 10 26.10 -20.66 2.13
CA ILE A 10 25.80 -19.24 1.92
C ILE A 10 25.43 -19.18 0.44
N ILE A 11 24.16 -19.28 0.06
CA ILE A 11 23.23 -18.16 -0.12
C ILE A 11 21.81 -18.71 0.13
N PHE A 12 21.40 -18.75 1.40
CA PHE A 12 19.98 -18.55 1.72
C PHE A 12 19.79 -17.02 1.80
N LEU A 13 18.66 -16.51 1.29
CA LEU A 13 18.20 -15.10 1.32
C LEU A 13 18.44 -14.24 0.06
N ALA A 14 18.15 -14.73 -1.15
CA ALA A 14 18.01 -13.82 -2.30
C ALA A 14 16.94 -14.23 -3.32
N GLN A 15 15.84 -14.84 -2.88
CA GLN A 15 14.64 -15.05 -3.72
C GLN A 15 13.36 -14.77 -2.91
N HIS A 16 13.25 -13.56 -2.37
CA HIS A 16 11.94 -12.94 -2.07
C HIS A 16 11.81 -11.66 -2.91
N HIS A 17 12.37 -11.64 -4.12
CA HIS A 17 12.49 -10.43 -4.94
C HIS A 17 11.27 -10.14 -5.82
N GLU A 18 10.17 -10.87 -5.71
CA GLU A 18 8.97 -10.66 -6.54
C GLU A 18 7.69 -10.92 -5.72
N LEU A 19 7.53 -10.20 -4.60
CA LEU A 19 6.19 -10.00 -4.04
C LEU A 19 5.96 -8.52 -3.72
N LEU A 20 6.43 -7.65 -4.61
CA LEU A 20 5.73 -6.39 -4.83
C LEU A 20 4.40 -6.80 -5.46
N ALA A 21 3.43 -7.18 -4.62
CA ALA A 21 2.04 -7.21 -5.05
C ALA A 21 1.79 -5.83 -5.66
N ASN A 22 1.63 -5.82 -6.97
CA ASN A 22 1.45 -4.61 -7.74
C ASN A 22 0.05 -4.14 -7.43
N PHE A 23 -0.13 -3.40 -6.33
CA PHE A 23 -1.44 -2.92 -5.90
C PHE A 23 -1.90 -1.78 -6.80
N ASN A 24 -2.17 -2.10 -8.07
CA ASN A 24 -2.56 -1.15 -9.08
C ASN A 24 -3.97 -1.45 -9.56
N CYS A 25 -4.77 -0.39 -9.61
CA CYS A 25 -6.05 -0.45 -10.28
C CYS A 25 -5.86 -0.26 -11.80
N PRO A 26 -6.76 -0.81 -12.63
CA PRO A 26 -6.80 -0.55 -14.06
C PRO A 26 -6.82 0.95 -14.38
N THR A 27 -6.47 1.30 -15.63
CA THR A 27 -6.60 2.67 -16.14
C THR A 27 -8.02 3.20 -15.87
N ASP A 28 -8.12 4.43 -15.36
CA ASP A 28 -9.35 5.12 -14.94
C ASP A 28 -9.95 4.66 -13.59
N GLU A 29 -9.28 3.77 -12.86
CA GLU A 29 -9.62 3.37 -11.50
C GLU A 29 -8.55 3.84 -10.50
N HIS A 30 -8.93 3.96 -9.22
CA HIS A 30 -7.99 4.25 -8.15
C HIS A 30 -8.28 3.41 -6.91
N ALA A 31 -7.24 3.15 -6.13
CA ALA A 31 -7.35 2.32 -4.92
C ALA A 31 -7.81 3.17 -3.74
N VAL A 32 -8.84 2.69 -3.03
CA VAL A 32 -9.31 3.29 -1.78
C VAL A 32 -8.85 2.53 -0.55
N ALA A 33 -8.46 1.26 -0.71
CA ALA A 33 -7.89 0.44 0.35
C ALA A 33 -7.07 -0.73 -0.21
N LEU A 34 -6.22 -1.32 0.63
CA LEU A 34 -5.46 -2.54 0.34
C LEU A 34 -5.87 -3.70 1.25
N GLY A 35 -5.42 -4.91 0.95
CA GLY A 35 -5.64 -6.07 1.80
C GLY A 35 -6.90 -6.87 1.48
N CYS A 36 -7.56 -6.65 0.35
CA CYS A 36 -8.81 -7.34 0.04
C CYS A 36 -8.59 -8.74 -0.56
N SER A 37 -9.48 -9.68 -0.25
CA SER A 37 -9.66 -10.97 -0.93
C SER A 37 -10.99 -11.03 -1.69
N ASN A 38 -11.91 -10.10 -1.41
CA ASN A 38 -13.17 -9.92 -2.12
C ASN A 38 -13.65 -8.46 -1.97
N ALA A 39 -14.60 -8.06 -2.83
CA ALA A 39 -15.13 -6.69 -2.86
C ALA A 39 -15.90 -6.30 -1.58
N GLN A 40 -16.51 -7.26 -0.88
CA GLN A 40 -17.30 -6.98 0.32
C GLN A 40 -16.44 -6.40 1.46
N GLN A 41 -15.16 -6.80 1.53
CA GLN A 41 -14.20 -6.23 2.50
C GLN A 41 -13.91 -4.73 2.26
N CYS A 42 -14.20 -4.22 1.05
CA CYS A 42 -13.97 -2.84 0.66
C CYS A 42 -15.12 -1.89 1.04
N THR A 43 -16.31 -2.43 1.36
CA THR A 43 -17.53 -1.65 1.66
C THR A 43 -17.40 -0.71 2.86
N ARG A 44 -16.46 -0.99 3.76
CA ARG A 44 -16.12 -0.13 4.90
C ARG A 44 -15.28 1.10 4.53
N TYR A 45 -14.77 1.16 3.29
CA TYR A 45 -13.84 2.18 2.81
C TYR A 45 -14.41 3.04 1.68
N THR A 46 -15.50 2.59 1.05
CA THR A 46 -16.20 3.34 0.00
C THR A 46 -17.67 2.90 -0.08
N THR A 47 -18.53 3.83 -0.49
CA THR A 47 -19.92 3.57 -0.88
C THR A 47 -20.07 3.36 -2.39
N ASP A 48 -19.03 3.64 -3.15
CA ASP A 48 -19.02 3.50 -4.61
C ASP A 48 -18.89 2.02 -5.02
N PRO A 49 -19.34 1.66 -6.24
CA PRO A 49 -19.09 0.33 -6.78
C PRO A 49 -17.59 0.02 -6.75
N VAL A 50 -17.23 -1.07 -6.06
CA VAL A 50 -15.84 -1.43 -5.78
C VAL A 50 -15.54 -2.85 -6.23
N ASN A 51 -14.36 -3.02 -6.83
CA ASN A 51 -13.80 -4.31 -7.16
C ASN A 51 -12.58 -4.60 -6.28
N CYS A 52 -12.40 -5.86 -5.90
CA CYS A 52 -11.14 -6.30 -5.32
C CYS A 52 -10.24 -6.84 -6.44
N ILE A 53 -9.21 -6.07 -6.81
CA ILE A 53 -8.28 -6.37 -7.90
C ILE A 53 -6.88 -6.41 -7.32
N GLU A 54 -6.17 -7.53 -7.49
CA GLU A 54 -4.77 -7.68 -7.02
C GLU A 54 -4.56 -7.23 -5.56
N ASN A 55 -5.52 -7.56 -4.68
CA ASN A 55 -5.53 -7.20 -3.26
C ASN A 55 -5.76 -5.71 -2.95
N ALA A 56 -6.11 -4.90 -3.96
CA ALA A 56 -6.55 -3.51 -3.83
C ALA A 56 -8.07 -3.37 -4.06
N CYS A 57 -8.71 -2.52 -3.27
CA CYS A 57 -10.08 -2.07 -3.43
C CYS A 57 -10.12 -0.92 -4.46
N CYS A 58 -10.51 -1.22 -5.69
CA CYS A 58 -10.51 -0.29 -6.82
C CYS A 58 -11.92 0.22 -7.13
N ILE A 59 -12.04 1.54 -7.30
CA ILE A 59 -13.28 2.18 -7.75
C ILE A 59 -13.05 2.93 -9.05
N LYS A 60 -14.08 2.97 -9.91
CA LYS A 60 -14.03 3.74 -11.15
C LYS A 60 -14.10 5.24 -10.89
N SER A 61 -13.25 5.98 -11.60
CA SER A 61 -13.26 7.45 -11.61
C SER A 61 -14.39 7.99 -12.50
N ASN A 62 -15.64 7.55 -12.31
CA ASN A 62 -16.77 8.14 -13.02
C ASN A 62 -17.25 9.37 -12.24
N SER A 63 -16.76 10.55 -12.67
CA SER A 63 -17.42 11.85 -12.57
C SER A 63 -17.88 12.34 -11.18
N SER A 64 -17.17 13.35 -10.69
CA SER A 64 -17.72 14.60 -10.15
C SER A 64 -18.40 14.64 -8.77
N ASP A 65 -18.61 13.53 -8.07
CA ASP A 65 -18.98 13.62 -6.65
C ASP A 65 -17.78 13.28 -5.78
N GLN A 66 -17.10 14.35 -5.40
CA GLN A 66 -16.42 14.54 -4.13
C GLN A 66 -16.66 13.35 -3.17
N ILE A 67 -15.65 12.47 -3.10
CA ILE A 67 -15.38 11.44 -2.08
C ILE A 67 -16.50 11.47 -1.03
N SER A 68 -17.51 10.59 -1.15
CA SER A 68 -18.62 10.54 -0.18
C SER A 68 -18.03 10.25 1.20
N HIS A 69 -17.77 11.34 1.93
CA HIS A 69 -17.24 11.47 3.28
C HIS A 69 -16.14 10.45 3.60
N PRO A 70 -14.86 10.72 3.25
CA PRO A 70 -13.80 9.94 3.84
C PRO A 70 -13.87 10.23 5.34
N VAL A 71 -14.00 9.19 6.16
CA VAL A 71 -13.55 9.28 7.55
C VAL A 71 -12.20 9.99 7.48
N PRO A 72 -12.02 11.16 8.12
CA PRO A 72 -10.78 11.90 7.99
C PRO A 72 -9.64 10.96 8.34
N LEU A 73 -8.84 10.63 7.33
CA LEU A 73 -7.69 9.75 7.48
C LEU A 73 -6.62 10.59 8.15
N ILE A 74 -6.56 10.52 9.47
CA ILE A 74 -5.62 11.29 10.28
C ILE A 74 -4.44 10.39 10.60
N CYS A 75 -3.27 10.82 10.15
CA CYS A 75 -2.02 10.17 10.52
C CYS A 75 -1.55 10.65 11.88
N SER A 76 -1.21 9.72 12.78
CA SER A 76 -0.76 10.05 14.14
C SER A 76 0.63 10.72 14.20
N ASN A 77 1.31 10.85 13.07
CA ASN A 77 2.62 11.49 12.92
C ASN A 77 2.53 12.87 12.23
N ASP A 78 1.34 13.45 12.12
CA ASP A 78 1.06 14.71 11.40
C ASP A 78 1.45 14.67 9.91
N GLY A 79 1.61 13.47 9.36
CA GLY A 79 1.83 13.24 7.93
C GLY A 79 0.55 13.35 7.11
N THR A 80 0.73 13.38 5.79
CA THR A 80 -0.37 13.29 4.84
C THR A 80 -0.82 11.85 4.71
N ALA A 81 -2.11 11.57 4.93
CA ALA A 81 -2.69 10.27 4.66
C ALA A 81 -2.85 10.04 3.15
N LEU A 82 -2.48 8.85 2.70
CA LEU A 82 -2.46 8.46 1.29
C LEU A 82 -3.58 7.45 0.97
N VAL A 83 -3.62 6.34 1.72
CA VAL A 83 -4.53 5.22 1.53
C VAL A 83 -4.62 4.40 2.83
N ILE A 84 -5.61 3.51 2.95
CA ILE A 84 -5.77 2.59 4.09
C ILE A 84 -5.61 1.12 3.70
N GLY A 85 -5.52 0.24 4.68
CA GLY A 85 -5.34 -1.20 4.49
C GLY A 85 -3.88 -1.65 4.36
N CYS A 86 -2.91 -0.80 4.70
CA CYS A 86 -1.53 -1.24 4.74
C CYS A 86 -1.26 -2.13 5.96
N MET A 87 -0.32 -3.05 5.82
CA MET A 87 0.30 -3.81 6.90
C MET A 87 1.79 -3.43 7.07
N LYS A 88 2.42 -2.98 5.98
CA LYS A 88 3.82 -2.57 5.92
C LYS A 88 3.95 -1.26 5.15
N SER A 89 4.95 -0.44 5.49
CA SER A 89 5.18 0.86 4.85
C SER A 89 5.50 0.75 3.36
N GLN A 90 6.13 -0.33 2.90
CA GLN A 90 6.44 -0.54 1.48
C GLN A 90 5.18 -0.58 0.59
N GLN A 91 4.03 -0.97 1.15
CA GLN A 91 2.76 -0.99 0.43
C GLN A 91 2.25 0.42 0.11
N CYS A 92 2.81 1.45 0.73
CA CYS A 92 2.46 2.85 0.53
C CYS A 92 3.23 3.52 -0.62
N LEU A 93 4.34 2.91 -1.06
CA LEU A 93 5.23 3.45 -2.10
C LEU A 93 4.53 3.73 -3.44
N PRO A 94 3.56 2.92 -3.91
CA PRO A 94 2.83 3.22 -5.14
C PRO A 94 1.97 4.49 -5.06
N PHE A 95 1.62 4.93 -3.85
CA PHE A 95 0.66 6.02 -3.60
C PHE A 95 1.31 7.37 -3.33
N THR A 96 2.64 7.46 -3.43
CA THR A 96 3.34 8.73 -3.24
C THR A 96 4.66 8.76 -4.00
N LYS A 97 5.15 9.98 -4.25
CA LYS A 97 6.52 10.22 -4.75
C LYS A 97 7.52 10.40 -3.60
N GLU A 98 7.04 10.49 -2.36
CA GLU A 98 7.88 10.63 -1.18
C GLU A 98 8.52 9.29 -0.80
N ALA A 99 9.83 9.30 -0.57
CA ALA A 99 10.58 8.09 -0.24
C ALA A 99 10.31 7.59 1.19
N ILE A 100 9.78 8.43 2.08
CA ILE A 100 9.60 8.10 3.49
C ILE A 100 8.11 8.06 3.82
N VAL A 101 7.61 6.83 3.90
CA VAL A 101 6.23 6.50 4.25
C VAL A 101 6.19 5.57 5.47
N ALA A 102 5.12 5.68 6.24
CA ALA A 102 4.83 4.82 7.37
C ALA A 102 3.44 4.19 7.20
N CYS A 103 3.29 2.94 7.67
CA CYS A 103 1.98 2.33 7.82
C CYS A 103 1.55 2.45 9.29
N LEU A 104 0.68 3.41 9.58
CA LEU A 104 0.25 3.75 10.94
C LEU A 104 -1.21 3.32 11.12
N GLN A 105 -1.45 2.31 11.97
CA GLN A 105 -2.80 1.83 12.28
C GLN A 105 -3.59 1.40 11.01
N GLY A 106 -2.87 0.85 10.03
CA GLY A 106 -3.45 0.48 8.73
C GLY A 106 -3.60 1.64 7.75
N ILE A 107 -3.10 2.83 8.06
CA ILE A 107 -3.13 4.02 7.20
C ILE A 107 -1.71 4.27 6.66
N CYS A 108 -1.58 4.39 5.34
CA CYS A 108 -0.38 4.89 4.71
C CYS A 108 -0.25 6.39 4.93
N CYS A 109 0.85 6.80 5.57
CA CYS A 109 1.12 8.16 5.97
C CYS A 109 2.48 8.59 5.42
N THR A 110 2.59 9.80 4.88
CA THR A 110 3.91 10.42 4.67
C THR A 110 4.58 10.67 6.02
N VAL A 111 5.91 10.72 6.04
CA VAL A 111 6.65 11.07 7.25
C VAL A 111 7.19 12.49 7.06
N PRO A 112 6.67 13.49 7.80
CA PRO A 112 7.20 14.84 7.72
C PRO A 112 8.69 14.80 8.08
N GLN A 113 9.54 15.24 7.16
CA GLN A 113 10.93 15.49 7.48
C GLN A 113 10.94 16.65 8.48
N LYS A 114 11.17 16.38 9.76
CA LYS A 114 11.42 17.46 10.72
C LYS A 114 12.65 18.20 10.23
N SER A 115 12.47 19.41 9.68
CA SER A 115 13.57 20.33 9.48
C SER A 115 14.15 20.62 10.86
N SER A 116 15.26 19.97 11.21
CA SER A 116 16.02 20.30 12.41
C SER A 116 16.47 21.75 12.24
N LYS A 117 15.82 22.66 12.97
CA LYS A 117 16.25 24.06 13.08
C LYS A 117 17.10 24.23 14.32
#